data_AF-A0A961W2N1-F1
#
_entry.id   AF-A0A961W2N1-F1
#
_cell.length_a   1.000
_cell.length_b   1.000
_cell.length_c   1.000
_cell.angle_alpha   90.00
_cell.angle_beta   90.00
_cell.angle_gamma   90.00
#
_symmetry.space_group_name_H-M   'P 1'
#
loop_
_entity.id
_entity.type
_entity.pdbx_description
1 polymer ?
#
loop_
_entity_poly.entity_id
_entity_poly.type
_entity_poly.pdbx_seq_one_letter_code
_entity_poly.pdbx_strand_id
1 'polypeptide(L)'
;MRVLSMLTLSMVASSAAADESLWERLKREPNMVVLMRNAESSGNRDGTNMLAWDASGNCRGESTLTVEGRAQSKRIGAVFSNHGVRPKVISSRMCRCTETAQIAFGEYLTDPD
;
A
#
# COMPACT_ATOMS: atom_id res chain seq x y z
N MET A 1 -6.52 52.51 27.01
CA MET A 1 -6.13 51.80 25.77
C MET A 1 -6.18 50.30 26.06
N ARG A 2 -7.32 49.64 25.78
CA ARG A 2 -7.51 48.21 26.06
C ARG A 2 -6.96 47.42 24.89
N VAL A 3 -5.75 46.87 25.03
CA VAL A 3 -5.16 45.99 24.01
C VAL A 3 -5.82 44.62 24.19
N LEU A 4 -6.76 44.31 23.30
CA LEU A 4 -7.39 43.01 23.22
C LEU A 4 -6.35 42.03 22.65
N SER A 5 -5.72 41.24 23.53
CA SER A 5 -4.72 40.24 23.13
C SER A 5 -5.43 39.10 22.40
N MET A 6 -5.30 39.07 21.08
CA MET A 6 -5.86 38.04 20.21
C MET A 6 -4.98 36.79 20.35
N LEU A 7 -5.42 35.82 21.15
CA LEU A 7 -4.72 34.56 21.35
C LEU A 7 -4.86 33.70 20.08
N THR A 8 -3.87 33.78 19.20
CA THR A 8 -3.79 32.93 17.99
C THR A 8 -3.54 31.48 18.39
N LEU A 9 -4.58 30.65 18.33
CA LEU A 9 -4.50 29.20 18.50
C LEU A 9 -3.76 28.60 17.30
N SER A 10 -2.47 28.36 17.45
CA SER A 10 -1.67 27.67 16.43
C SER A 10 -2.07 26.20 16.40
N MET A 11 -2.72 25.79 15.31
CA MET A 11 -2.99 24.39 15.00
C MET A 11 -1.63 23.69 14.78
N VAL A 12 -1.13 22.99 15.79
CA VAL A 12 0.05 22.14 15.63
C VAL A 12 -0.40 20.93 14.80
N ALA A 13 -0.02 20.91 13.53
CA ALA A 13 -0.19 19.73 12.70
C ALA A 13 0.71 18.63 13.26
N SER A 14 0.13 17.65 13.95
CA SER A 14 0.85 16.44 14.35
C SER A 14 1.25 15.67 13.09
N SER A 15 2.52 15.73 12.73
CA SER A 15 3.09 14.81 11.75
C SER A 15 3.01 13.39 12.33
N ALA A 16 2.19 12.53 11.74
CA ALA A 16 2.21 11.10 12.07
C ALA A 16 3.57 10.54 11.64
N ALA A 17 4.47 10.36 12.60
CA ALA A 17 5.71 9.62 12.36
C ALA A 17 5.37 8.13 12.25
N ALA A 18 6.01 7.43 11.32
CA ALA A 18 5.89 5.98 11.26
C ALA A 18 6.45 5.38 12.56
N ASP A 19 5.63 4.61 13.25
CA ASP A 19 6.01 4.02 14.54
C ASP A 19 6.99 2.87 14.30
N GLU A 20 8.27 3.08 14.59
CA GLU A 20 9.29 2.02 14.47
C GLU A 20 8.96 0.81 15.36
N SER A 21 8.22 1.02 16.45
CA SER A 21 7.77 -0.08 17.29
C SER A 21 6.82 -1.03 16.56
N LEU A 22 6.07 -0.56 15.55
CA LEU A 22 5.23 -1.41 14.71
C LEU A 22 6.07 -2.41 13.90
N TRP A 23 7.20 -1.99 13.33
CA TRP A 23 8.10 -2.89 12.60
C TRP A 23 8.68 -3.97 13.50
N GLU A 24 9.04 -3.59 14.72
CA GLU A 24 9.53 -4.51 15.72
C GLU A 24 8.45 -5.52 16.16
N ARG A 25 7.19 -5.10 16.24
CA ARG A 25 6.05 -5.98 16.51
C ARG A 25 5.77 -6.91 15.33
N LEU A 26 5.78 -6.41 14.09
CA LEU A 26 5.62 -7.23 12.88
C LEU A 26 6.68 -8.33 12.75
N LYS A 27 7.89 -8.10 13.28
CA LYS A 27 8.96 -9.12 13.31
C LYS A 27 8.77 -10.20 14.37
N ARG A 28 8.23 -9.85 15.54
CA ARG A 28 8.27 -10.71 16.73
C ARG A 28 6.93 -11.31 17.12
N GLU A 29 5.84 -10.57 16.94
CA GLU A 29 4.52 -11.00 17.35
C GLU A 29 3.93 -11.96 16.30
N PRO A 30 3.46 -13.15 16.70
CA PRO A 30 2.76 -14.05 15.78
C PRO A 30 1.38 -13.47 15.41
N ASN A 31 0.81 -13.96 14.30
CA ASN A 31 -0.56 -13.68 13.87
C ASN A 31 -0.88 -12.20 13.58
N MET A 32 0.13 -11.42 13.19
CA MET A 32 -0.06 -10.05 12.71
C MET A 32 -0.45 -10.04 11.23
N VAL A 33 -1.41 -9.17 10.87
CA VAL A 33 -1.88 -8.99 9.49
C VAL A 33 -1.67 -7.55 9.06
N VAL A 34 -1.04 -7.37 7.89
CA VAL A 34 -0.91 -6.08 7.22
C VAL A 34 -1.88 -6.05 6.05
N LEU A 35 -2.87 -5.15 6.10
CA LEU A 35 -3.78 -4.90 5.00
C LEU A 35 -3.27 -3.72 4.16
N MET A 36 -3.16 -3.93 2.85
CA MET A 36 -2.65 -2.91 1.93
C MET A 36 -3.47 -2.92 0.63
N ARG A 37 -3.74 -1.72 0.10
CA ARG A 37 -4.26 -1.58 -1.27
C ARG A 37 -3.15 -1.85 -2.29
N ASN A 38 -3.53 -2.18 -3.52
CA ASN A 38 -2.59 -2.15 -4.63
C ASN A 38 -1.93 -0.77 -4.76
N ALA A 39 -0.73 -0.75 -5.36
CA ALA A 39 -0.06 0.49 -5.72
C ALA A 39 -0.84 1.27 -6.79
N GLU A 40 -0.38 2.48 -7.11
CA GLU A 40 -1.08 3.37 -8.03
C GLU A 40 -1.40 2.72 -9.38
N SER A 41 -2.65 2.83 -9.82
CA SER A 41 -3.16 2.15 -11.02
C SER A 41 -3.92 3.12 -11.91
N SER A 42 -4.04 2.83 -13.20
CA SER A 42 -4.71 3.74 -14.16
C SER A 42 -6.11 4.15 -13.71
N GLY A 43 -6.89 3.20 -13.22
CA GLY A 43 -8.25 3.42 -12.71
C GLY A 43 -8.33 4.01 -11.30
N ASN A 44 -7.23 4.11 -10.54
CA ASN A 44 -7.25 4.84 -9.26
C ASN A 44 -7.53 6.34 -9.48
N ARG A 45 -7.12 6.89 -10.63
CA ARG A 45 -7.17 8.33 -10.91
C ARG A 45 -8.49 8.79 -11.48
N ASP A 46 -9.10 7.98 -12.36
CA ASP A 46 -10.32 8.34 -13.10
C ASP A 46 -11.53 7.44 -12.79
N GLY A 47 -11.35 6.38 -11.99
CA GLY A 47 -12.38 5.40 -11.65
C GLY A 47 -12.67 4.39 -12.77
N THR A 48 -12.03 4.51 -13.92
CA THR A 48 -12.33 3.70 -15.11
C THR A 48 -11.89 2.25 -14.88
N ASN A 49 -12.75 1.31 -15.27
CA ASN A 49 -12.46 -0.14 -15.25
C ASN A 49 -12.01 -0.69 -13.88
N MET A 50 -12.40 -0.06 -12.77
CA MET A 50 -12.04 -0.53 -11.43
C MET A 50 -12.57 -1.92 -11.08
N LEU A 51 -13.72 -2.27 -11.68
CA LEU A 51 -14.40 -3.56 -11.52
C LEU A 51 -14.24 -4.48 -12.74
N ALA A 52 -13.55 -4.05 -13.80
CA ALA A 52 -13.27 -4.91 -14.94
C ALA A 52 -12.26 -5.98 -14.51
N TRP A 53 -12.58 -7.24 -14.79
CA TRP A 53 -11.74 -8.39 -14.47
C TRP A 53 -11.68 -9.34 -15.66
N ASP A 54 -10.46 -9.70 -16.07
CA ASP A 54 -10.18 -10.66 -17.14
C ASP A 54 -9.80 -12.00 -16.52
N ALA A 55 -10.76 -12.92 -16.48
CA ALA A 55 -10.56 -14.27 -15.94
C ALA A 55 -9.46 -15.08 -16.68
N SER A 56 -9.02 -14.66 -17.87
CA SER A 56 -7.91 -15.31 -18.57
C SER A 56 -6.53 -14.96 -18.02
N GLY A 57 -6.43 -13.95 -17.14
CA GLY A 57 -5.16 -13.49 -16.56
C GLY A 57 -4.32 -12.59 -17.47
N ASN A 58 -4.82 -12.25 -18.67
CA ASN A 58 -4.15 -11.36 -19.63
C ASN A 58 -4.46 -9.87 -19.38
N CYS A 59 -5.16 -9.55 -18.30
CA CYS A 59 -5.46 -8.19 -17.86
C CYS A 59 -6.21 -7.33 -18.90
N ARG A 60 -6.96 -7.93 -19.82
CA ARG A 60 -7.62 -7.17 -20.89
C ARG A 60 -8.73 -6.28 -20.32
N GLY A 61 -8.54 -4.97 -20.49
CA GLY A 61 -9.49 -3.97 -20.01
C GLY A 61 -9.44 -3.71 -18.50
N GLU A 62 -8.57 -4.40 -17.75
CA GLU A 62 -8.39 -4.12 -16.32
C GLU A 62 -7.60 -2.82 -16.09
N SER A 63 -7.82 -2.21 -14.93
CA SER A 63 -6.85 -1.23 -14.41
C SER A 63 -5.55 -1.93 -13.98
N THR A 64 -4.43 -1.47 -14.54
CA THR A 64 -3.07 -1.98 -14.26
C THR A 64 -2.20 -0.91 -13.60
N LEU A 65 -1.03 -1.28 -13.05
CA LEU A 65 -0.18 -0.29 -12.40
C LEU A 65 0.37 0.73 -13.40
N THR A 66 0.39 2.00 -12.97
CA THR A 66 1.12 3.03 -13.72
C THR A 66 2.62 2.87 -13.51
N VAL A 67 3.42 3.67 -14.22
CA VAL A 67 4.88 3.73 -13.98
C VAL A 67 5.17 4.13 -12.53
N GLU A 68 4.42 5.09 -11.99
CA GLU A 68 4.49 5.53 -10.60
C GLU A 68 4.07 4.42 -9.64
N GLY A 69 3.03 3.65 -9.99
CA GLY A 69 2.58 2.48 -9.25
C GLY A 69 3.66 1.41 -9.12
N ARG A 70 4.32 1.05 -10.23
CA ARG A 70 5.44 0.10 -10.20
C ARG A 70 6.60 0.61 -9.36
N ALA A 71 6.91 1.90 -9.43
CA ALA A 71 7.92 2.50 -8.58
C ALA A 71 7.53 2.49 -7.09
N GLN A 72 6.23 2.69 -6.79
CA GLN A 72 5.69 2.57 -5.45
C GLN A 72 5.78 1.13 -4.92
N SER A 73 5.45 0.11 -5.72
CA SER A 73 5.60 -1.29 -5.35
C SER A 73 7.05 -1.65 -4.99
N LYS A 74 8.03 -1.14 -5.76
CA LYS A 74 9.45 -1.31 -5.43
C LYS A 74 9.81 -0.68 -4.08
N ARG A 75 9.30 0.53 -3.78
CA ARG A 75 9.52 1.19 -2.49
C ARG A 75 8.89 0.42 -1.34
N ILE A 76 7.69 -0.14 -1.53
CA ILE A 76 7.03 -0.98 -0.54
C ILE A 76 7.93 -2.18 -0.21
N GLY A 77 8.38 -2.92 -1.22
CA GLY A 77 9.29 -4.06 -1.02
C GLY A 77 10.59 -3.68 -0.31
N ALA A 78 11.20 -2.55 -0.71
CA ALA A 78 12.41 -2.04 -0.10
C ALA A 78 12.23 -1.72 1.39
N VAL A 79 11.11 -1.08 1.77
CA VAL A 79 10.82 -0.77 3.18
C VAL A 79 10.69 -2.06 4.00
N PHE A 80 9.88 -3.02 3.56
CA PHE A 80 9.75 -4.31 4.25
C PHE A 80 11.09 -5.04 4.40
N SER A 81 11.88 -5.07 3.32
CA SER A 81 13.22 -5.68 3.34
C SER A 81 14.18 -4.97 4.29
N ASN A 82 14.17 -3.63 4.32
CA ASN A 82 15.05 -2.84 5.20
C ASN A 82 14.72 -3.05 6.68
N HIS A 83 13.44 -3.27 7.03
CA HIS A 83 13.04 -3.64 8.38
C HIS A 83 13.17 -5.15 8.67
N GLY A 84 13.65 -5.96 7.72
CA GLY A 84 13.85 -7.40 7.89
C GLY A 84 12.54 -8.21 7.96
N VAL A 85 11.44 -7.68 7.43
CA VAL A 85 10.12 -8.33 7.46
C VAL A 85 9.86 -9.02 6.12
N ARG A 86 9.62 -10.34 6.16
CA ARG A 86 9.25 -11.15 4.99
C ARG A 86 7.90 -11.84 5.23
N PRO A 87 6.78 -11.23 4.84
CA PRO A 87 5.46 -11.77 5.10
C PRO A 87 5.11 -12.90 4.12
N LYS A 88 4.19 -13.78 4.51
CA LYS A 88 3.39 -14.55 3.55
C LYS A 88 2.43 -13.57 2.86
N VAL A 89 2.46 -13.52 1.53
CA VAL A 89 1.65 -12.55 0.77
C VAL A 89 0.44 -13.23 0.15
N ILE A 90 -0.73 -12.64 0.40
CA ILE A 90 -2.00 -13.02 -0.23
C ILE A 90 -2.49 -11.79 -1.01
N SER A 91 -2.79 -11.98 -2.29
CA SER A 91 -3.25 -10.94 -3.18
C SER A 91 -4.62 -11.29 -3.77
N SER A 92 -5.42 -10.26 -4.04
CA SER A 92 -6.53 -10.39 -4.98
C SER A 92 -6.01 -10.81 -6.37
N ARG A 93 -6.86 -11.49 -7.16
CA ARG A 93 -6.58 -11.90 -8.54
C ARG A 93 -6.55 -10.74 -9.55
N MET A 94 -6.99 -9.53 -9.17
CA MET A 94 -6.95 -8.36 -10.04
C MET A 94 -5.51 -7.99 -10.42
N CYS A 95 -5.25 -7.62 -11.67
CA CYS A 95 -3.89 -7.46 -12.19
C CYS A 95 -3.04 -6.43 -11.44
N ARG A 96 -3.63 -5.28 -11.07
CA ARG A 96 -2.94 -4.28 -10.23
C ARG A 96 -2.48 -4.82 -8.86
N CYS A 97 -3.23 -5.77 -8.29
CA CYS A 97 -2.92 -6.36 -6.99
C CYS A 97 -1.79 -7.38 -7.14
N THR A 98 -1.91 -8.31 -8.09
CA THR A 98 -0.88 -9.32 -8.36
C THR A 98 0.43 -8.69 -8.82
N GLU A 99 0.39 -7.67 -9.68
CA GLU A 99 1.57 -6.92 -10.10
C GLU A 99 2.23 -6.18 -8.92
N THR A 100 1.43 -5.60 -8.01
CA THR A 100 1.96 -4.98 -6.78
C THR A 100 2.69 -6.02 -5.92
N ALA A 101 2.05 -7.17 -5.68
CA ALA A 101 2.61 -8.25 -4.86
C ALA A 101 3.90 -8.82 -5.48
N GLN A 102 3.87 -9.10 -6.79
CA GLN A 102 5.02 -9.62 -7.53
C GLN A 102 6.23 -8.69 -7.45
N ILE A 103 6.02 -7.38 -7.65
CA ILE A 103 7.10 -6.39 -7.63
C ILE A 103 7.64 -6.16 -6.21
N ALA A 104 6.74 -6.09 -5.21
CA ALA A 104 7.14 -5.75 -3.84
C ALA A 104 7.73 -6.94 -3.08
N PHE A 105 7.23 -8.15 -3.31
CA PHE A 105 7.51 -9.31 -2.45
C PHE A 105 7.95 -10.56 -3.21
N GLY A 106 7.81 -10.60 -4.54
CA GLY A 106 8.13 -11.78 -5.32
C GLY A 106 6.99 -12.80 -5.27
N GLU A 107 7.09 -13.78 -4.38
CA GLU A 107 6.11 -14.86 -4.27
C GLU A 107 4.83 -14.39 -3.54
N TYR A 108 3.67 -14.79 -4.06
CA TYR A 108 2.36 -14.50 -3.47
C TYR A 108 1.33 -15.59 -3.83
N LEU A 109 0.26 -15.66 -3.04
CA LEU A 109 -0.89 -16.52 -3.28
C LEU A 109 -2.09 -15.68 -3.71
N THR A 110 -2.93 -16.20 -4.61
CA THR A 110 -4.20 -15.56 -5.01
C THR A 110 -5.45 -16.32 -4.58
N ASP A 111 -5.26 -17.51 -4.02
CA ASP A 111 -6.30 -18.38 -3.51
C ASP A 111 -5.68 -19.28 -2.44
N PRO A 112 -5.53 -18.78 -1.20
CA PRO A 112 -5.08 -19.61 -0.10
C PRO A 112 -6.26 -20.48 0.36
N ASP A 113 -6.14 -21.80 0.19
CA ASP A 113 -7.07 -22.80 0.74
C ASP A 113 -7.30 -22.61 2.26
#